data_AF-A0A090TEJ2-F1
#
_entry.id   AF-A0A090TEJ2-F1
#
_cell.length_a   1.000
_cell.length_b   1.000
_cell.length_c   1.000
_cell.angle_alpha   90.00
_cell.angle_beta   90.00
_cell.angle_gamma   90.00
#
_symmetry.space_group_name_H-M   'P 1'
#
loop_
_entity.id
_entity.type
_entity.pdbx_description
1 polymer ?
#
loop_
_entity_poly.entity_id
_entity_poly.type
_entity_poly.pdbx_seq_one_letter_code
_entity_poly.pdbx_strand_id
1 'polypeptide(L)'
;MTTPLLRRISIQHRLFLLIGLVSVALIIPLILALNDYQQSLMTNKQNKTQHLVQTAYTLVEHYHQQYIKGEISLEQAKTAAASAVQSLRYDANDYFWINDLTPTMVMHPMKPALNGQDLSQIADPNGKKLFVDMVTLAKQQQSGLVHYMWPKPGSESPVEKVSYIKLFKPWGWVIGSGVYVMM
;
A
#
# COMPACT_ATOMS: atom_id res chain seq x y z
N MET A 1 42.20 8.31 -49.02
CA MET A 1 42.61 7.51 -47.83
C MET A 1 42.40 8.36 -46.59
N THR A 2 41.22 8.27 -45.96
CA THR A 2 40.95 8.96 -44.69
C THR A 2 41.73 8.26 -43.59
N THR A 3 42.67 8.96 -42.95
CA THR A 3 43.31 8.43 -41.75
C THR A 3 42.23 8.26 -40.68
N PRO A 4 42.07 7.07 -40.07
CA PRO A 4 41.02 6.86 -39.09
C PRO A 4 41.25 7.83 -37.93
N LEU A 5 40.22 8.60 -37.57
CA LEU A 5 40.24 9.69 -36.59
C LEU A 5 40.94 9.30 -35.27
N LEU A 6 40.81 8.02 -34.90
CA LEU A 6 41.43 7.38 -33.74
C LEU A 6 42.96 7.41 -33.76
N ARG A 7 43.61 7.40 -34.94
CA ARG A 7 45.08 7.33 -35.08
C ARG A 7 45.79 8.63 -34.66
N ARG A 8 45.05 9.74 -34.56
CA ARG A 8 45.54 11.07 -34.13
C ARG A 8 45.51 11.27 -32.60
N ILE A 9 44.87 10.36 -31.87
CA ILE A 9 44.73 10.42 -30.41
C ILE A 9 45.91 9.69 -29.76
N SER A 10 46.50 10.22 -28.67
CA SER A 10 47.61 9.53 -27.97
C SER A 10 47.14 8.22 -27.31
N ILE A 11 48.06 7.26 -27.14
CA ILE A 11 47.73 5.92 -26.64
C ILE A 11 47.04 5.98 -25.26
N GLN A 12 47.46 6.89 -24.38
CA GLN A 12 46.86 7.10 -23.06
C GLN A 12 45.37 7.50 -23.15
N HIS A 13 45.03 8.45 -24.02
CA HIS A 13 43.64 8.86 -24.21
C HIS A 13 42.78 7.73 -24.80
N ARG A 14 43.33 6.88 -25.68
CA ARG A 14 42.61 5.70 -26.17
C ARG A 14 42.33 4.70 -25.05
N LEU A 15 43.28 4.50 -24.14
CA LEU A 15 43.09 3.65 -22.96
C LEU A 15 42.01 4.23 -22.03
N PHE A 16 42.02 5.54 -21.76
CA PHE A 16 40.96 6.18 -20.97
C PHE A 16 39.59 6.10 -21.62
N LEU A 17 39.49 6.25 -22.94
CA LEU A 17 38.23 6.08 -23.67
C LEU A 17 37.70 4.65 -23.59
N LEU A 18 38.58 3.64 -23.68
CA LEU A 18 38.19 2.24 -23.53
C LEU A 18 37.73 1.93 -22.11
N ILE A 19 38.44 2.42 -21.09
CA ILE A 19 38.03 2.27 -19.68
C ILE A 19 36.69 2.95 -19.44
N GLY A 20 36.50 4.18 -19.94
CA GLY A 20 35.23 4.90 -19.86
C GLY A 20 34.09 4.13 -20.53
N LEU A 21 34.32 3.58 -21.72
CA LEU A 21 33.34 2.78 -22.46
C LEU A 21 32.93 1.52 -21.68
N VAL A 22 33.90 0.77 -21.14
CA VAL A 22 33.65 -0.44 -20.35
C VAL A 22 32.91 -0.10 -19.06
N SER A 23 33.33 0.97 -18.36
CA SER A 23 32.65 1.45 -17.15
C SER A 23 31.19 1.80 -17.44
N VAL A 24 30.91 2.55 -18.51
CA VAL A 24 29.53 2.88 -18.91
C VAL A 24 28.73 1.63 -19.26
N ALA A 25 29.34 0.68 -19.98
CA ALA A 25 28.71 -0.59 -20.34
C ALA A 25 28.33 -1.46 -19.12
N LEU A 26 29.04 -1.31 -17.99
CA LEU A 26 28.72 -2.00 -16.73
C LEU A 26 27.75 -1.21 -15.83
N ILE A 27 27.87 0.12 -15.80
CA ILE A 27 27.06 0.98 -14.92
C ILE A 27 25.61 1.03 -15.38
N ILE A 28 25.36 1.16 -16.68
CA ILE A 28 23.99 1.25 -17.23
C ILE A 28 23.14 0.03 -16.83
N PRO A 29 23.54 -1.24 -17.10
CA PRO A 29 22.72 -2.39 -16.72
C PRO A 29 22.59 -2.53 -15.21
N LEU A 30 23.59 -2.13 -14.42
CA LEU A 30 23.48 -2.14 -12.97
C LEU A 30 22.39 -1.18 -12.46
N ILE A 31 22.33 0.04 -13.00
CA ILE A 31 21.28 1.01 -12.64
C ILE A 31 19.90 0.48 -13.03
N LEU A 32 19.76 -0.10 -14.23
CA LEU A 32 18.51 -0.69 -14.69
C LEU A 32 18.07 -1.87 -13.81
N ALA A 33 19.01 -2.75 -13.44
CA ALA A 33 18.74 -3.88 -12.56
C ALA A 33 18.35 -3.45 -11.14
N LEU A 34 18.98 -2.41 -10.60
CA LEU A 34 18.62 -1.85 -9.30
C LEU A 34 17.21 -1.26 -9.30
N ASN A 35 16.84 -0.54 -10.36
CA ASN A 35 15.49 0.00 -10.51
C ASN A 35 14.44 -1.11 -10.62
N ASP A 36 14.71 -2.13 -11.44
CA ASP A 36 13.81 -3.30 -11.59
C ASP A 36 13.64 -4.06 -10.27
N TYR A 37 14.74 -4.22 -9.52
CA TYR A 37 14.71 -4.85 -8.20
C TYR A 37 13.86 -4.04 -7.21
N GLN A 38 14.02 -2.72 -7.14
CA GLN A 38 13.20 -1.86 -6.28
C GLN A 38 11.71 -1.92 -6.64
N GLN A 39 11.37 -1.87 -7.93
CA GLN A 39 9.99 -2.01 -8.39
C GLN A 39 9.41 -3.38 -8.01
N SER A 40 10.16 -4.46 -8.27
CA SER A 40 9.77 -5.82 -7.91
C SER A 40 9.53 -5.97 -6.40
N LEU A 41 10.36 -5.36 -5.56
CA LEU A 41 10.14 -5.35 -4.11
C LEU A 41 8.85 -4.63 -3.73
N MET A 42 8.54 -3.49 -4.35
CA MET A 42 7.31 -2.75 -4.07
C MET A 42 6.07 -3.54 -4.52
N THR A 43 6.09 -4.10 -5.74
CA THR A 43 5.02 -4.96 -6.25
C THR A 43 4.80 -6.17 -5.34
N ASN A 44 5.85 -6.82 -4.87
CA ASN A 44 5.74 -7.96 -3.95
C ASN A 44 5.11 -7.56 -2.61
N LYS A 45 5.47 -6.40 -2.05
CA LYS A 45 4.84 -5.85 -0.84
C LYS A 45 3.36 -5.53 -1.06
N GLN A 46 3.00 -4.97 -2.21
CA GLN A 46 1.61 -4.68 -2.57
C GLN A 46 0.80 -5.98 -2.73
N ASN A 47 1.31 -6.97 -3.46
CA ASN A 47 0.66 -8.27 -3.63
C ASN A 47 0.45 -8.98 -2.30
N LYS A 48 1.46 -8.96 -1.42
CA LYS A 48 1.34 -9.49 -0.05
C LYS A 48 0.21 -8.79 0.72
N THR A 49 0.17 -7.46 0.68
CA THR A 49 -0.88 -6.66 1.34
C THR A 49 -2.26 -6.99 0.78
N GLN A 50 -2.39 -7.14 -0.53
CA GLN A 50 -3.64 -7.53 -1.17
C GLN A 50 -4.13 -8.88 -0.66
N HIS A 51 -3.27 -9.91 -0.61
CA HIS A 51 -3.64 -11.22 -0.09
C HIS A 51 -4.03 -11.19 1.39
N LEU A 52 -3.31 -10.40 2.20
CA LEU A 52 -3.64 -10.21 3.62
C LEU A 52 -5.01 -9.56 3.81
N VAL A 53 -5.34 -8.53 3.01
CA VAL A 53 -6.68 -7.91 3.03
C VAL A 53 -7.75 -8.89 2.55
N GLN A 54 -7.45 -9.76 1.58
CA GLN A 54 -8.36 -10.83 1.16
C GLN A 54 -8.62 -11.82 2.31
N THR A 55 -7.61 -12.17 3.12
CA THR A 55 -7.81 -13.01 4.31
C THR A 55 -8.66 -12.30 5.37
N ALA A 56 -8.42 -11.02 5.63
CA ALA A 56 -9.27 -10.24 6.54
C ALA A 56 -10.71 -10.13 6.02
N TYR A 57 -10.89 -10.01 4.70
CA TYR A 57 -12.20 -10.02 4.06
C TYR A 57 -12.95 -11.33 4.28
N THR A 58 -12.30 -12.49 4.10
CA THR A 58 -12.97 -13.79 4.31
C THR A 58 -13.30 -14.03 5.79
N LEU A 59 -12.51 -13.46 6.71
CA LEU A 59 -12.84 -13.46 8.13
C LEU A 59 -14.10 -12.64 8.42
N VAL A 60 -14.24 -11.45 7.82
CA VAL A 60 -15.47 -10.64 7.92
C VAL A 60 -16.66 -11.37 7.30
N GLU A 61 -16.45 -12.01 6.15
CA GLU A 61 -17.47 -12.83 5.48
C GLU A 61 -17.94 -13.99 6.37
N HIS A 62 -17.04 -14.65 7.08
CA HIS A 62 -17.39 -15.73 8.01
C HIS A 62 -18.42 -15.28 9.07
N TYR A 63 -18.21 -14.13 9.72
CA TYR A 63 -19.18 -13.58 10.68
C TYR A 63 -20.49 -13.17 10.02
N HIS A 64 -20.43 -12.62 8.81
CA HIS A 64 -21.63 -12.34 8.04
C HIS A 64 -22.43 -13.62 7.75
N GLN A 65 -21.76 -14.73 7.42
CA GLN A 65 -22.44 -16.02 7.20
C GLN A 65 -23.11 -16.55 8.47
N GLN A 66 -22.51 -16.40 9.65
CA GLN A 66 -23.16 -16.76 10.92
C GLN A 66 -24.45 -15.96 11.15
N TYR A 67 -24.44 -14.66 10.82
CA TYR A 67 -25.64 -13.83 10.84
C TYR A 67 -26.70 -14.31 9.84
N ILE A 68 -26.32 -14.61 8.60
CA ILE A 68 -27.27 -15.11 7.57
C ILE A 68 -27.91 -16.43 7.99
N LYS A 69 -27.20 -17.28 8.73
CA LYS A 69 -27.73 -18.52 9.30
C LYS A 69 -28.60 -18.32 10.55
N GLY A 70 -28.67 -17.10 11.09
CA GLY A 70 -29.40 -16.80 12.33
C GLY A 70 -28.72 -17.29 13.60
N GLU A 71 -27.42 -17.63 13.53
CA GLU A 71 -26.64 -18.09 14.70
C GLU A 71 -26.32 -16.93 15.66
N ILE A 72 -26.14 -15.73 15.11
CA ILE A 72 -25.86 -14.49 15.84
C ILE A 72 -26.63 -13.31 15.22
N SER A 73 -26.84 -12.25 16.00
CA SER A 73 -27.45 -11.01 15.50
C SER A 73 -26.49 -10.23 14.57
N LEU A 74 -27.03 -9.32 13.77
CA LEU A 74 -26.22 -8.46 12.90
C LEU A 74 -25.20 -7.63 13.69
N GLU A 75 -25.62 -7.07 14.82
CA GLU A 75 -24.77 -6.29 15.73
C GLU A 75 -23.64 -7.15 16.31
N GLN A 76 -23.96 -8.39 16.72
CA GLN A 76 -22.97 -9.35 17.21
C GLN A 76 -21.97 -9.71 16.11
N ALA A 77 -22.44 -9.98 14.89
CA ALA A 77 -21.58 -10.32 13.75
C ALA A 77 -20.62 -9.19 13.39
N LYS A 78 -21.13 -7.95 13.28
CA LYS A 78 -20.30 -6.77 13.01
C LYS A 78 -19.28 -6.54 14.13
N THR A 79 -19.71 -6.55 15.38
CA THR A 79 -18.82 -6.32 16.53
C THR A 79 -17.72 -7.38 16.59
N ALA A 80 -18.06 -8.66 16.44
CA ALA A 80 -17.10 -9.76 16.44
C ALA A 80 -16.12 -9.67 15.26
N ALA A 81 -16.61 -9.35 14.06
CA ALA A 81 -15.78 -9.15 12.89
C ALA A 81 -14.78 -7.99 13.06
N ALA A 82 -15.26 -6.82 13.51
CA ALA A 82 -14.41 -5.65 13.73
C ALA A 82 -13.34 -5.93 14.79
N SER A 83 -13.70 -6.58 15.90
CA SER A 83 -12.77 -6.97 16.97
C SER A 83 -11.73 -7.99 16.51
N ALA A 84 -12.15 -8.98 15.72
CA ALA A 84 -11.25 -9.98 15.15
C ALA A 84 -10.23 -9.32 14.21
N VAL A 85 -10.68 -8.46 13.29
CA VAL A 85 -9.80 -7.70 12.38
C VAL A 85 -8.88 -6.74 13.16
N GLN A 86 -9.37 -6.09 14.21
CA GLN A 86 -8.58 -5.20 15.09
C GLN A 86 -7.37 -5.90 15.70
N SER A 87 -7.48 -7.20 15.97
CA SER A 87 -6.44 -8.01 16.62
C SER A 87 -5.38 -8.53 15.64
N LEU A 88 -5.65 -8.52 14.33
CA LEU A 88 -4.72 -9.02 13.32
C LEU A 88 -3.50 -8.10 13.18
N ARG A 89 -2.30 -8.69 13.22
CA ARG A 89 -1.02 -8.02 12.93
C ARG A 89 -0.18 -8.86 12.00
N TYR A 90 0.69 -8.22 11.23
CA TYR A 90 1.72 -8.85 10.43
C TYR A 90 2.94 -7.92 10.34
N ASP A 91 4.07 -8.42 9.82
CA ASP A 91 5.32 -7.65 9.65
C ASP A 91 5.63 -6.72 10.84
N ALA A 92 5.83 -7.36 12.00
CA ALA A 92 5.96 -6.75 13.33
C ALA A 92 4.69 -6.04 13.84
N ASN A 93 4.29 -4.93 13.22
CA ASN A 93 3.22 -4.06 13.73
C ASN A 93 2.30 -3.47 12.64
N ASP A 94 2.35 -3.99 11.42
CA ASP A 94 1.38 -3.63 10.40
C ASP A 94 -0.02 -4.14 10.77
N TYR A 95 -1.04 -3.42 10.33
CA TYR A 95 -2.38 -3.50 10.88
C TYR A 95 -3.46 -3.30 9.82
N PHE A 96 -4.69 -3.68 10.16
CA PHE A 96 -5.87 -3.50 9.33
C PHE A 96 -6.76 -2.39 9.91
N TRP A 97 -7.53 -1.73 9.07
CA TRP A 97 -8.60 -0.82 9.51
C TRP A 97 -9.87 -1.09 8.71
N ILE A 98 -10.98 -0.54 9.20
CA ILE A 98 -12.29 -0.58 8.54
C ILE A 98 -12.91 0.81 8.60
N ASN A 99 -13.30 1.36 7.44
CA ASN A 99 -14.20 2.51 7.34
C ASN A 99 -15.44 2.13 6.53
N ASP A 100 -16.51 2.90 6.61
CA ASP A 100 -17.71 2.68 5.79
C ASP A 100 -17.71 3.55 4.52
N LEU A 101 -18.80 3.45 3.74
CA LEU A 101 -19.00 4.22 2.50
C LEU A 101 -19.45 5.68 2.70
N THR A 102 -19.66 6.10 3.95
CA THR A 102 -19.91 7.48 4.40
C THR A 102 -18.68 8.09 5.08
N PRO A 103 -17.51 7.83 4.49
CA PRO A 103 -16.19 7.63 5.13
C PRO A 103 -16.12 7.78 6.67
N THR A 104 -16.94 7.06 7.43
CA THR A 104 -16.85 7.02 8.89
C THR A 104 -15.96 5.86 9.31
N MET A 105 -15.07 6.08 10.28
CA MET A 105 -14.23 4.99 10.79
C MET A 105 -15.07 3.99 11.57
N VAL A 106 -15.02 2.73 11.18
CA VAL A 106 -15.62 1.63 11.95
C VAL A 106 -14.62 1.12 12.99
N MET A 107 -13.36 0.91 12.59
CA MET A 107 -12.33 0.38 13.46
C MET A 107 -10.92 0.74 12.95
N HIS A 108 -10.13 1.40 13.80
CA HIS A 108 -8.70 1.63 13.59
C HIS A 108 -7.89 1.24 14.84
N PRO A 109 -6.98 0.26 14.75
CA PRO A 109 -6.31 -0.27 15.94
C PRO A 109 -5.26 0.68 16.51
N MET A 110 -4.54 1.43 15.65
CA MET A 110 -3.45 2.33 16.09
C MET A 110 -3.92 3.76 16.40
N LYS A 111 -5.17 4.10 16.08
CA LYS A 111 -5.77 5.44 16.26
C LYS A 111 -7.25 5.26 16.65
N PRO A 112 -7.55 4.61 17.79
CA PRO A 112 -8.91 4.29 18.19
C PRO A 112 -9.79 5.53 18.39
N ALA A 113 -9.20 6.70 18.63
CA ALA A 113 -9.92 7.98 18.68
C ALA A 113 -10.63 8.35 17.35
N LEU A 114 -10.26 7.72 16.23
CA LEU A 114 -10.96 7.91 14.96
C LEU A 114 -12.28 7.11 14.91
N ASN A 115 -12.45 6.05 15.70
CA ASN A 115 -13.61 5.16 15.61
C ASN A 115 -14.91 5.94 15.86
N GLY A 116 -15.88 5.80 14.95
CA GLY A 116 -17.15 6.53 14.96
C GLY A 116 -17.09 7.96 14.42
N GLN A 117 -15.92 8.47 14.04
CA GLN A 117 -15.76 9.82 13.48
C GLN A 117 -15.96 9.83 11.96
N ASP A 118 -16.58 10.90 11.45
CA ASP A 118 -16.59 11.22 10.03
C ASP A 118 -15.19 11.66 9.59
N LEU A 119 -14.65 11.01 8.57
CA LEU A 119 -13.32 11.26 8.04
C LEU A 119 -13.35 12.03 6.72
N SER A 120 -14.52 12.52 6.28
CA SER A 120 -14.72 13.26 5.02
C SER A 120 -13.86 14.53 4.90
N GLN A 121 -13.45 15.11 6.03
CA GLN A 121 -12.59 16.30 6.09
C GLN A 121 -11.14 15.98 6.45
N ILE A 122 -10.79 14.73 6.75
CA ILE A 122 -9.41 14.37 7.03
C ILE A 122 -8.64 14.37 5.71
N ALA A 123 -7.61 15.21 5.67
CA ALA A 123 -6.65 15.27 4.58
C ALA A 123 -5.25 14.90 5.08
N ASP A 124 -4.46 14.31 4.20
CA ASP A 124 -3.03 14.19 4.43
C ASP A 124 -2.31 15.55 4.25
N PRO A 125 -1.01 15.68 4.58
CA PRO A 125 -0.27 16.93 4.42
C PRO A 125 -0.23 17.50 2.99
N ASN A 126 -0.52 16.68 1.97
CA ASN A 126 -0.59 17.11 0.58
C ASN A 126 -2.00 17.57 0.18
N GLY A 127 -2.94 17.62 1.14
CA GLY A 127 -4.34 17.98 0.90
C GLY A 127 -5.21 16.84 0.38
N LYS A 128 -4.69 15.61 0.32
CA LYS A 128 -5.45 14.46 -0.21
C LYS A 128 -6.45 13.96 0.82
N LYS A 129 -7.74 13.96 0.46
CA LYS A 129 -8.83 13.40 1.27
C LYS A 129 -8.87 11.87 1.16
N LEU A 130 -7.87 11.22 1.75
CA LEU A 130 -7.58 9.80 1.52
C LEU A 130 -8.78 8.86 1.76
N PHE A 131 -9.61 9.11 2.76
CA PHE A 131 -10.80 8.26 3.04
C PHE A 131 -11.92 8.47 2.01
N VAL A 132 -12.07 9.69 1.48
CA VAL A 132 -13.00 9.98 0.37
C VAL A 132 -12.55 9.27 -0.89
N ASP A 133 -11.25 9.29 -1.18
CA ASP A 133 -10.67 8.59 -2.33
C ASP A 133 -10.83 7.08 -2.21
N MET A 134 -10.58 6.51 -1.03
CA MET A 134 -10.82 5.09 -0.75
C MET A 134 -12.28 4.71 -0.96
N VAL A 135 -13.23 5.51 -0.47
CA VAL A 135 -14.66 5.26 -0.67
C VAL A 135 -15.05 5.37 -2.15
N THR A 136 -14.50 6.34 -2.87
CA THR A 136 -14.72 6.51 -4.31
C THR A 136 -14.23 5.29 -5.08
N LEU A 137 -13.00 4.85 -4.80
CA LEU A 137 -12.42 3.65 -5.39
C LEU A 137 -13.23 2.40 -5.03
N ALA A 138 -13.64 2.25 -3.76
CA ALA A 138 -14.47 1.14 -3.31
C ALA A 138 -15.82 1.08 -4.04
N LYS A 139 -16.47 2.23 -4.28
CA LYS A 139 -17.74 2.30 -5.03
C LYS A 139 -17.55 1.97 -6.50
N GLN A 140 -16.45 2.40 -7.12
CA GLN A 140 -16.20 2.21 -8.55
C GLN A 140 -15.67 0.82 -8.90
N GLN A 141 -14.72 0.31 -8.11
CA GLN A 141 -13.91 -0.87 -8.47
C GLN A 141 -13.99 -1.98 -7.43
N GLN A 142 -14.66 -1.76 -6.29
CA GLN A 142 -14.74 -2.67 -5.13
C GLN A 142 -13.42 -2.96 -4.43
N SER A 143 -12.27 -2.69 -5.04
CA SER A 143 -10.95 -2.86 -4.45
C SER A 143 -9.90 -2.13 -5.27
N GLY A 144 -8.74 -1.88 -4.67
CA GLY A 144 -7.59 -1.33 -5.38
C GLY A 144 -6.56 -0.70 -4.45
N LEU A 145 -5.53 -0.12 -5.06
CA LEU A 145 -4.45 0.56 -4.34
C LEU A 145 -4.75 2.05 -4.15
N VAL A 146 -4.36 2.60 -3.00
CA VAL A 146 -4.44 4.02 -2.66
C VAL A 146 -3.12 4.47 -2.05
N HIS A 147 -2.51 5.50 -2.65
CA HIS A 147 -1.27 6.12 -2.20
C HIS A 147 -1.57 7.39 -1.40
N TYR A 148 -0.99 7.57 -0.22
CA TYR A 148 -1.24 8.73 0.63
C TYR A 148 -0.15 8.85 1.70
N MET A 149 -0.12 9.97 2.42
CA MET A 149 0.76 10.15 3.57
C MET A 149 0.05 9.77 4.87
N TRP A 150 0.68 8.92 5.69
CA TRP A 150 0.14 8.51 6.99
C TRP A 150 1.24 8.26 8.00
N PRO A 151 1.06 8.62 9.29
CA PRO A 151 2.05 8.32 10.31
C PRO A 151 2.21 6.82 10.53
N LYS A 152 3.44 6.41 10.87
CA LYS A 152 3.72 5.06 11.41
C LYS A 152 3.17 4.95 12.84
N PRO A 153 2.83 3.74 13.31
CA PRO A 153 2.50 3.53 14.72
C PRO A 153 3.59 4.10 15.64
N GLY A 154 3.19 4.89 16.64
CA GLY A 154 4.12 5.52 17.58
C GLY A 154 4.85 6.77 17.07
N SER A 155 4.52 7.28 15.88
CA SER A 155 5.04 8.54 15.34
C SER A 155 3.89 9.45 14.91
N GLU A 156 4.13 10.77 14.92
CA GLU A 156 3.20 11.76 14.39
C GLU A 156 3.56 12.18 12.96
N SER A 157 4.81 11.99 12.55
CA SER A 157 5.30 12.40 11.23
C SER A 157 4.73 11.49 10.13
N PRO A 158 3.94 12.04 9.18
CA PRO A 158 3.41 11.26 8.08
C PRO A 158 4.52 10.83 7.11
N VAL A 159 4.44 9.59 6.64
CA VAL A 159 5.32 9.03 5.62
C VAL A 159 4.47 8.45 4.50
N GLU A 160 5.07 8.23 3.34
CA GLU A 160 4.36 7.65 2.21
C GLU A 160 3.91 6.22 2.53
N LYS A 161 2.63 5.96 2.27
CA LYS A 161 1.97 4.68 2.47
C LYS A 161 1.20 4.30 1.21
N VAL A 162 1.33 3.04 0.82
CA VAL A 162 0.49 2.44 -0.22
C VAL A 162 -0.37 1.37 0.42
N SER A 163 -1.67 1.55 0.34
CA SER A 163 -2.63 0.61 0.91
C SER A 163 -3.47 -0.06 -0.15
N TYR A 164 -3.80 -1.32 0.07
CA TYR A 164 -4.85 -2.01 -0.68
C TYR A 164 -6.14 -1.97 0.14
N ILE A 165 -7.25 -1.69 -0.53
CA ILE A 165 -8.60 -1.74 0.07
C ILE A 165 -9.48 -2.76 -0.63
N LYS A 166 -10.46 -3.30 0.08
CA LYS A 166 -11.51 -4.15 -0.46
C LYS A 166 -12.85 -3.87 0.21
N LEU A 167 -13.88 -3.68 -0.60
CA LEU A 167 -15.26 -3.42 -0.20
C LEU A 167 -15.97 -4.73 0.14
N PHE A 168 -16.35 -4.89 1.41
CA PHE A 168 -17.34 -5.83 1.87
C PHE A 168 -18.74 -5.23 1.70
N LYS A 169 -19.36 -5.50 0.54
CA LYS A 169 -20.65 -4.93 0.13
C LYS A 169 -21.78 -5.10 1.16
N PRO A 170 -21.98 -6.27 1.81
CA PRO A 170 -23.14 -6.47 2.69
C PRO A 170 -23.25 -5.46 3.83
N TRP A 171 -22.12 -4.95 4.32
CA TRP A 171 -22.08 -3.96 5.40
C TRP A 171 -21.60 -2.58 4.95
N GLY A 172 -21.28 -2.41 3.66
CA GLY A 172 -20.65 -1.19 3.17
C GLY A 172 -19.29 -0.91 3.82
N TRP A 173 -18.56 -1.95 4.23
CA TRP A 173 -17.28 -1.82 4.91
C TRP A 173 -16.13 -1.86 3.92
N VAL A 174 -15.28 -0.85 3.96
CA VAL A 174 -14.00 -0.79 3.25
C VAL A 174 -12.94 -1.30 4.22
N ILE A 175 -12.44 -2.50 3.96
CA ILE A 175 -11.36 -3.12 4.73
C ILE A 175 -10.05 -2.77 4.06
N GLY A 176 -9.10 -2.25 4.83
CA GLY A 176 -7.82 -1.80 4.30
C GLY A 176 -6.62 -2.24 5.11
N SER A 177 -5.50 -2.38 4.43
CA SER A 177 -4.18 -2.48 5.03
C SER A 177 -3.14 -1.93 4.05
N GLY A 178 -1.93 -1.62 4.52
CA GLY A 178 -0.94 -0.97 3.69
C GLY A 178 0.47 -1.03 4.23
N VAL A 179 1.40 -0.83 3.31
CA VAL A 179 2.83 -0.84 3.56
C VAL A 179 3.40 0.57 3.44
N TYR A 180 4.34 0.88 4.32
CA TYR A 180 5.07 2.13 4.27
C TYR A 180 6.17 2.04 3.20
N VAL A 181 6.21 3.03 2.31
CA VAL A 181 7.29 3.18 1.35
C VAL A 181 8.47 3.73 2.13
N MET A 182 9.53 2.93 2.25
CA MET A 182 10.83 3.43 2.68
C MET A 182 11.59 3.75 1.39
N MET A 183 11.87 5.02 1.15
CA MET A 183 12.94 5.42 0.22
C MET A 183 14.29 5.11 0.86
#